data_AF-A0A4R7D7V9-F1
#
_entry.id   AF-A0A4R7D7V9-F1
#
_cell.length_a   1.000
_cell.length_b   1.000
_cell.length_c   1.000
_cell.angle_alpha   90.00
_cell.angle_beta   90.00
_cell.angle_gamma   90.00
#
_symmetry.space_group_name_H-M   'P 1'
#
loop_
_entity.id
_entity.type
_entity.pdbx_description
1 polymer ?
#
loop_
_entity_poly.entity_id
_entity_poly.type
_entity_poly.pdbx_seq_one_letter_code
_entity_poly.pdbx_strand_id
1 'polypeptide(L)' 'MLILFIGLVALLAVVAMCNMDSIKKAFLFLVLLFICGLTIYLFIHYPGWSAIVITLMIIGGIRFGRVR' A
#
# COMPACT_ATOMS: atom_id res chain seq x y z
N MET A 1 -4.26 -7.18 -14.69
CA MET A 1 -3.96 -5.73 -14.71
C MET A 1 -3.80 -5.13 -13.31
N LEU A 2 -4.70 -5.38 -12.36
CA LEU A 2 -4.65 -4.77 -11.03
C LEU A 2 -3.41 -5.15 -10.19
N ILE A 3 -2.98 -6.41 -10.23
CA ILE A 3 -1.75 -6.87 -9.55
C ILE A 3 -0.50 -6.15 -10.10
N LEU A 4 -0.42 -5.98 -11.43
CA LEU A 4 0.69 -5.26 -12.07
C LEU A 4 0.73 -3.79 -11.64
N PHE A 5 -0.44 -3.16 -11.52
CA PHE A 5 -0.55 -1.78 -11.05
C PHE A 5 -0.07 -1.64 -9.59
N ILE A 6 -0.50 -2.52 -8.68
CA ILE A 6 -0.06 -2.52 -7.28
C ILE A 6 1.45 -2.76 -7.18
N GLY A 7 1.99 -3.67 -8.00
CA GLY A 7 3.44 -3.91 -8.07
C GLY A 7 4.24 -2.67 -8.49
N LEU A 8 3.70 -1.88 -9.43
CA LEU A 8 4.33 -0.63 -9.89
C LEU A 8 4.31 0.45 -8.80
N VAL A 9 3.21 0.56 -8.05
CA VAL A 9 3.11 1.44 -6.88
C VAL A 9 4.09 1.03 -5.78
N ALA A 10 4.27 -0.26 -5.53
CA ALA A 10 5.25 -0.77 -4.56
C ALA A 10 6.69 -0.41 -4.98
N LEU A 11 7.03 -0.57 -6.26
CA LEU A 11 8.33 -0.15 -6.80
C LEU A 11 8.59 1.34 -6.59
N LEU A 12 7.63 2.19 -6.92
CA LEU A 12 7.72 3.64 -6.69
C LEU A 12 7.85 3.97 -5.19
N ALA A 13 7.17 3.22 -4.33
CA ALA A 13 7.26 3.38 -2.89
C ALA A 13 8.66 3.05 -2.34
N VAL A 14 9.33 2.01 -2.86
CA VAL A 14 10.72 1.69 -2.50
C VAL A 14 11.66 2.81 -2.94
N VAL A 15 11.55 3.26 -4.19
CA VAL A 15 12.39 4.35 -4.73
C VAL A 15 12.19 5.65 -3.94
N ALA A 16 10.94 5.96 -3.58
CA ALA A 16 10.63 7.12 -2.75
C ALA A 16 11.22 6.99 -1.33
N MET A 17 11.16 5.81 -0.73
CA MET A 17 11.72 5.56 0.60
C MET A 17 13.25 5.76 0.64
N CYS A 18 13.97 5.34 -0.41
CA CYS A 18 15.41 5.54 -0.54
C CYS A 18 15.82 7.01 -0.68
N ASN A 19 14.91 7.87 -1.15
CA ASN A 19 15.15 9.30 -1.38
C ASN A 19 14.57 10.21 -0.27
N MET A 20 14.17 9.65 0.88
CA MET A 20 13.56 10.43 1.97
C MET A 20 14.52 10.74 3.12
N ASP A 21 14.71 12.02 3.42
CA ASP A 21 15.52 12.49 4.55
C ASP A 21 14.88 12.29 5.94
N SER A 22 13.58 11.93 5.99
CA SER A 22 12.84 11.84 7.25
C SER A 22 12.39 10.40 7.54
N ILE A 23 12.89 9.86 8.66
CA ILE A 23 12.53 8.53 9.19
C ILE A 23 11.01 8.34 9.31
N LYS A 24 10.28 9.39 9.71
CA LYS A 24 8.81 9.34 9.85
C LYS A 24 8.11 9.07 8.51
N LYS A 25 8.60 9.67 7.42
CA LYS A 25 8.04 9.47 6.08
C LYS A 25 8.45 8.12 5.51
N ALA A 26 9.70 7.70 5.73
CA ALA A 26 10.16 6.37 5.35
C ALA A 26 9.33 5.25 6.02
N PHE A 27 8.96 5.42 7.30
CA PHE A 27 8.10 4.47 8.00
C PHE A 27 6.69 4.38 7.41
N LEU A 28 6.10 5.51 6.99
CA LEU A 28 4.82 5.52 6.27
C LEU A 28 4.89 4.76 4.93
N PHE A 29 5.99 4.92 4.19
CA PHE A 29 6.22 4.19 2.94
C PHE A 29 6.46 2.70 3.15
N LEU A 30 7.13 2.32 4.24
CA LEU A 30 7.29 0.93 4.64
C LEU A 30 5.95 0.26 4.97
N VAL A 31 5.07 0.97 5.70
CA VAL A 31 3.69 0.49 5.97
C VAL A 31 2.91 0.34 4.66
N LEU A 32 3.02 1.30 3.74
CA LEU A 32 2.37 1.22 2.43
C LEU A 32 2.84 0.00 1.63
N LEU A 33 4.15 -0.30 1.64
CA LEU A 33 4.74 -1.48 1.03
C LEU A 33 4.19 -2.78 1.62
N PHE A 34 4.08 -2.85 2.94
CA PHE A 34 3.52 -4.00 3.62
C PHE A 34 2.07 -4.26 3.20
N ILE A 35 1.26 -3.21 3.12
CA ILE A 35 -0.14 -3.34 2.70
C ILE A 35 -0.25 -3.73 1.22
N CYS A 36 0.60 -3.19 0.34
CA CYS A 36 0.64 -3.61 -1.06
C CYS A 36 1.00 -5.09 -1.20
N GLY A 37 2.02 -5.55 -0.47
CA GLY A 37 2.43 -6.96 -0.45
C GLY A 37 1.34 -7.87 0.09
N LEU A 38 0.69 -7.49 1.19
CA LEU A 38 -0.45 -8.21 1.76
C LEU A 38 -1.61 -8.31 0.75
N THR A 39 -1.91 -7.21 0.05
CA THR A 39 -2.97 -7.16 -0.95
C THR A 39 -2.65 -8.09 -2.13
N ILE A 40 -1.42 -8.10 -2.63
CA ILE A 40 -0.98 -9.02 -3.71
C ILE A 40 -1.10 -10.48 -3.24
N TYR A 41 -0.61 -10.79 -2.04
CA TYR A 41 -0.70 -12.13 -1.47
C TYR A 41 -2.14 -12.63 -1.36
N LEU A 42 -3.04 -11.79 -0.83
CA LEU A 42 -4.48 -12.09 -0.75
C LEU A 42 -5.13 -12.26 -2.13
N PHE A 43 -4.75 -11.46 -3.12
CA PHE A 43 -5.27 -11.63 -4.48
C PHE A 43 -4.87 -12.97 -5.11
N ILE A 44 -3.67 -13.46 -4.82
CA ILE A 44 -3.14 -14.71 -5.37
C ILE A 44 -3.75 -15.92 -4.65
N HIS A 45 -3.79 -15.89 -3.32
CA HIS A 45 -4.17 -17.06 -2.53
C HIS A 45 -5.64 -17.09 -2.09
N TYR A 46 -6.27 -15.92 -1.92
CA TYR A 46 -7.63 -15.79 -1.35
C TYR A 46 -8.43 -14.68 -2.06
N PRO A 47 -8.76 -14.85 -3.35
CA PRO A 47 -9.33 -13.79 -4.18
C PRO A 47 -10.64 -13.21 -3.62
N GLY A 48 -11.45 -14.00 -2.90
CA GLY A 48 -12.68 -13.54 -2.25
C GLY A 48 -12.47 -12.56 -1.08
N TRP A 49 -11.30 -12.57 -0.44
CA TRP A 49 -10.99 -11.71 0.71
C TRP A 49 -10.26 -10.41 0.31
N SER A 50 -9.83 -10.32 -0.94
CA SER A 50 -9.11 -9.16 -1.49
C SER A 50 -9.92 -7.85 -1.42
N ALA A 51 -11.24 -7.93 -1.60
CA ALA A 51 -12.14 -6.78 -1.56
C ALA A 51 -12.22 -6.13 -0.17
N ILE A 52 -12.10 -6.91 0.90
CA ILE A 52 -12.11 -6.41 2.28
C ILE A 52 -10.87 -5.56 2.54
N VAL A 53 -9.69 -6.02 2.07
CA VAL A 53 -8.43 -5.30 2.25
C VAL A 53 -8.39 -4.02 1.43
N ILE A 54 -8.88 -4.03 0.19
CA ILE A 54 -9.03 -2.81 -0.61
C ILE A 54 -9.98 -1.81 0.09
N THR A 55 -11.10 -2.29 0.63
CA THR A 55 -12.06 -1.44 1.34
C THR A 55 -11.43 -0.80 2.58
N LEU A 56 -10.66 -1.57 3.35
CA LEU A 56 -9.90 -1.06 4.50
C LEU A 56 -8.83 -0.04 4.09
N MET A 57 -8.14 -0.24 2.96
CA MET A 57 -7.19 0.74 2.41
C MET A 57 -7.88 2.04 2.02
N ILE A 58 -9.03 1.97 1.34
CA ILE A 58 -9.80 3.15 0.94
C ILE A 58 -10.28 3.91 2.18
N ILE A 59 -10.86 3.23 3.17
CA ILE A 59 -11.32 3.86 4.41
C ILE A 59 -10.14 4.47 5.20
N GLY A 60 -9.03 3.73 5.32
CA GLY A 60 -7.81 4.19 5.98
C GLY A 60 -7.21 5.41 5.30
N GLY A 61 -7.10 5.38 3.97
CA GLY A 61 -6.61 6.48 3.15
C GLY A 61 -7.51 7.72 3.19
N ILE A 62 -8.84 7.54 3.16
CA ILE A 62 -9.80 8.65 3.31
C ILE A 62 -9.68 9.29 4.69
N ARG A 63 -9.56 8.49 5.77
CA ARG A 63 -9.35 9.05 7.12
C ARG A 63 -8.03 9.80 7.24
N PHE A 64 -6.94 9.24 6.71
CA PHE A 64 -5.63 9.90 6.77
C PHE A 64 -5.59 11.19 5.93
N GLY A 65 -6.29 11.21 4.79
CA GLY A 65 -6.41 12.38 3.92
C GLY A 65 -7.30 13.49 4.49
N ARG A 66 -8.27 13.17 5.35
CA ARG A 66 -9.14 14.14 6.03
C ARG A 66 -8.59 14.70 7.35
N VAL A 67 -7.52 14.11 7.88
CA VAL A 67 -6.86 14.57 9.12
C VAL A 67 -5.73 15.58 8.82
N ARG A 68 -5.57 15.96 7.55
CA ARG A 68 -4.81 17.16 7.12
C ARG A 68 -5.76 18.32 6.88
#